data_AF-A0A0R1HQK8-F1
#
_entry.id   AF-A0A0R1HQK8-F1
#
_cell.length_a   1.000
_cell.length_b   1.000
_cell.length_c   1.000
_cell.angle_alpha   90.00
_cell.angle_beta   90.00
_cell.angle_gamma   90.00
#
_symmetry.space_group_name_H-M   'P 1'
#
loop_
_entity.id
_entity.type
_entity.pdbx_description
1 polymer ?
#
loop_
_entity_poly.entity_id
_entity_poly.type
_entity_poly.pdbx_seq_one_letter_code
_entity_poly.pdbx_strand_id
1 'polypeptide(L)' 'MAQKPLSEYEQNIPDVAQLLSDDATMQQFFNALTPGYQREWARFIFGTATEATKQRHIDQMKTVFNAGFKSKRAYDQRAK' A
#
# COMPACT_ATOMS: atom_id res chain seq x y z
N MET A 1 -12.87 19.68 1.01
CA MET A 1 -12.57 19.00 -0.26
C MET A 1 -12.87 17.53 -0.07
N ALA A 2 -13.69 16.92 -0.94
CA ALA A 2 -14.00 15.50 -0.84
C ALA A 2 -12.75 14.68 -1.13
N GLN A 3 -12.47 13.67 -0.29
CA GLN A 3 -11.44 12.68 -0.63
C GLN A 3 -11.88 11.91 -1.87
N LYS A 4 -10.93 11.65 -2.78
CA LYS A 4 -11.17 10.84 -3.98
C LYS A 4 -11.72 9.46 -3.59
N PRO A 5 -12.69 8.90 -4.35
CA PRO A 5 -13.20 7.56 -4.11
C PRO A 5 -12.08 6.52 -4.27
N LEU A 6 -12.20 5.39 -3.57
CA LEU A 6 -11.19 4.34 -3.59
C LEU A 6 -10.95 3.76 -5.00
N SER A 7 -11.97 3.77 -5.86
CA SER A 7 -11.89 3.34 -7.26
C SER A 7 -10.91 4.16 -8.08
N GLU A 8 -10.70 5.44 -7.79
CA GLU A 8 -9.75 6.28 -8.53
C GLU A 8 -8.28 5.86 -8.31
N TYR A 9 -7.99 5.09 -7.26
CA TYR A 9 -6.65 4.61 -6.97
C TYR A 9 -6.32 3.26 -7.63
N GLU A 10 -7.28 2.66 -8.35
CA GLU A 10 -7.05 1.42 -9.09
C GLU A 10 -5.97 1.58 -10.17
N GLN A 11 -5.93 2.74 -10.82
CA GLN A 11 -4.90 3.10 -11.81
C GLN A 11 -3.48 3.10 -11.24
N ASN A 12 -3.32 3.26 -9.91
CA ASN A 12 -2.02 3.31 -9.25
C ASN A 12 -1.55 1.93 -8.75
N ILE A 13 -2.34 0.87 -8.90
CA ILE A 13 -1.94 -0.48 -8.49
C ILE A 13 -0.63 -0.92 -9.19
N PRO A 14 -0.45 -0.72 -10.51
CA PRO A 14 0.81 -1.03 -11.18
C PRO A 14 2.00 -0.26 -10.60
N ASP A 15 1.81 1.02 -10.25
CA ASP A 15 2.86 1.84 -9.65
C ASP A 15 3.27 1.30 -8.27
N VAL A 16 2.30 0.86 -7.45
CA VAL A 16 2.60 0.22 -6.15
C VAL A 16 3.39 -1.07 -6.34
N ALA A 17 3.03 -1.90 -7.32
CA ALA A 17 3.78 -3.11 -7.64
C ALA A 17 5.22 -2.79 -8.09
N GLN A 18 5.40 -1.71 -8.87
CA GLN A 18 6.73 -1.25 -9.30
C GLN A 18 7.59 -0.77 -8.12
N LEU A 19 7.03 -0.10 -7.12
CA LEU A 19 7.76 0.32 -5.91
C LEU A 19 8.31 -0.87 -5.08
N LEU A 20 7.86 -2.08 -5.38
CA LEU A 20 8.27 -3.32 -4.74
C LEU A 20 9.17 -4.18 -5.65
N SER A 21 9.56 -3.73 -6.85
CA SER A 21 10.29 -4.55 -7.82
C SER A 21 11.63 -5.07 -7.33
N ASP A 22 12.25 -4.38 -6.37
CA ASP A 22 13.53 -4.79 -5.77
C ASP A 22 13.38 -5.98 -4.81
N ASP A 23 12.14 -6.35 -4.44
CA ASP A 23 11.81 -7.52 -3.63
C ASP A 23 10.67 -8.30 -4.28
N ALA A 24 11.03 -9.31 -5.06
CA ALA A 24 10.08 -10.14 -5.79
C ALA A 24 9.05 -10.82 -4.86
N THR A 25 9.43 -11.21 -3.64
CA THR A 25 8.51 -11.82 -2.67
C THR A 25 7.48 -10.82 -2.20
N MET A 26 7.90 -9.59 -1.89
CA MET A 26 7.00 -8.53 -1.44
C MET A 26 6.09 -8.05 -2.58
N GLN A 27 6.61 -7.96 -3.80
CA GLN A 27 5.81 -7.66 -4.99
C GLN A 27 4.76 -8.74 -5.24
N GLN A 28 5.13 -10.02 -5.17
CA GLN A 28 4.20 -11.14 -5.30
C GLN A 28 3.13 -11.12 -4.20
N PHE A 29 3.50 -10.82 -2.96
CA PHE A 29 2.56 -10.67 -1.85
C PHE A 29 1.51 -9.59 -2.15
N PHE A 30 1.94 -8.42 -2.63
CA PHE A 30 1.04 -7.34 -3.03
C PHE A 30 0.12 -7.75 -4.21
N ASN A 31 0.68 -8.40 -5.22
CA ASN A 31 -0.07 -8.84 -6.40
C ASN A 31 -1.13 -9.91 -6.06
N ALA A 32 -0.90 -10.70 -5.00
CA ALA A 32 -1.85 -11.70 -4.51
C ALA A 32 -2.96 -11.13 -3.61
N LEU A 33 -2.89 -9.85 -3.21
CA LEU A 33 -3.96 -9.21 -2.45
C LEU A 33 -5.23 -9.05 -3.30
N THR A 34 -6.39 -9.04 -2.65
CA THR A 34 -7.64 -8.68 -3.35
C THR A 34 -7.57 -7.21 -3.82
N PRO A 35 -8.26 -6.84 -4.91
CA PRO A 35 -8.23 -5.46 -5.43
C PRO A 35 -8.64 -4.40 -4.41
N GLY A 36 -9.43 -4.76 -3.39
CA GLY A 36 -9.76 -3.87 -2.27
C GLY A 36 -8.51 -3.42 -1.50
N TYR A 37 -7.68 -4.37 -1.05
CA TYR A 37 -6.46 -4.05 -0.31
C TYR A 37 -5.42 -3.35 -1.18
N GLN A 38 -5.30 -3.72 -2.46
CA GLN A 38 -4.39 -3.04 -3.39
C GLN A 38 -4.73 -1.56 -3.53
N ARG A 39 -6.03 -1.23 -3.70
CA ARG A 39 -6.50 0.16 -3.76
C ARG A 39 -6.29 0.91 -2.44
N GLU A 40 -6.44 0.25 -1.29
CA GLU A 40 -6.15 0.87 0.01
C GLU A 40 -4.69 1.31 0.13
N TRP A 41 -3.75 0.45 -0.29
CA TRP A 41 -2.33 0.79 -0.33
C TRP A 41 -2.02 1.89 -1.34
N ALA A 42 -2.59 1.79 -2.54
CA ALA A 42 -2.46 2.84 -3.56
C ALA A 42 -2.96 4.19 -3.04
N ARG A 43 -4.12 4.23 -2.38
CA ARG A 43 -4.65 5.43 -1.73
C ARG A 43 -3.73 5.94 -0.63
N PHE A 44 -3.19 5.05 0.20
CA PHE A 44 -2.30 5.45 1.27
C PHE A 44 -1.04 6.14 0.72
N ILE A 45 -0.43 5.56 -0.31
CA ILE A 45 0.82 6.07 -0.91
C ILE A 45 0.58 7.31 -1.78
N PHE A 46 -0.37 7.26 -2.72
CA PHE A 46 -0.62 8.31 -3.72
C PHE A 46 -1.68 9.35 -3.30
N GLY A 47 -2.30 9.17 -2.13
CA GLY A 47 -3.25 10.14 -1.57
C GLY A 47 -2.60 11.38 -0.96
N THR A 48 -1.27 11.41 -0.83
CA THR A 48 -0.50 12.56 -0.36
C THR A 48 0.25 13.23 -1.50
N ALA A 49 0.31 14.56 -1.50
CA ALA A 49 1.07 15.35 -2.49
C ALA A 49 2.55 15.52 -2.11
N THR A 50 2.95 15.08 -0.91
CA THR A 50 4.33 15.28 -0.42
C THR A 50 5.15 14.01 -0.60
N GLU A 51 6.26 14.12 -1.34
CA GLU A 51 7.18 13.01 -1.58
C GLU A 51 7.73 12.41 -0.28
N ALA A 52 8.04 13.24 0.73
CA ALA A 52 8.52 12.76 2.02
C ALA A 52 7.50 11.87 2.75
N THR A 53 6.20 12.21 2.68
CA THR A 53 5.14 11.38 3.28
C THR A 53 4.90 10.13 2.46
N LYS A 54 4.96 10.24 1.13
CA LYS A 54 4.87 9.09 0.21
C LYS A 54 5.94 8.05 0.51
N GLN A 55 7.19 8.48 0.68
CA GLN A 55 8.29 7.58 1.06
C GLN A 55 8.03 6.89 2.41
N ARG A 56 7.62 7.64 3.44
CA ARG A 56 7.27 7.06 4.74
C ARG A 56 6.14 6.02 4.64
N HIS A 57 5.14 6.27 3.80
CA HIS A 57 4.04 5.33 3.58
C HIS A 57 4.50 4.06 2.85
N ILE A 58 5.43 4.17 1.90
CA ILE A 58 6.07 3.02 1.25
C ILE A 58 6.83 2.19 2.29
N ASP A 59 7.66 2.83 3.11
CA ASP A 59 8.43 2.13 4.14
C ASP A 59 7.53 1.43 5.18
N GLN A 60 6.40 2.06 5.53
CA GLN A 60 5.37 1.46 6.37
C GLN A 60 4.70 0.26 5.68
N MET A 61 4.36 0.34 4.40
CA MET A 61 3.83 -0.80 3.65
C MET A 61 4.81 -1.98 3.67
N LYS A 62 6.10 -1.72 3.40
CA LYS A 62 7.15 -2.75 3.45
C LYS A 62 7.25 -3.40 4.83
N THR A 63 7.21 -2.59 5.89
CA THR A 63 7.20 -3.08 7.29
C THR A 63 5.98 -3.97 7.57
N VAL A 64 4.81 -3.57 7.10
CA VAL A 64 3.54 -4.29 7.28
C VAL A 64 3.55 -5.62 6.53
N PHE A 65 4.08 -5.66 5.31
CA PHE A 65 4.21 -6.88 4.50
C PHE A 65 5.25 -7.84 5.08
N ASN A 66 6.38 -7.33 5.57
CA ASN A 66 7.37 -8.16 6.28
C ASN A 66 6.80 -8.81 7.55
N ALA A 67 5.82 -8.17 8.19
CA ALA A 67 5.10 -8.73 9.32
C ALA A 67 3.95 -9.68 8.90
N GLY A 68 3.72 -9.90 7.61
CA GLY A 68 2.69 -10.81 7.07
C GLY A 68 1.27 -10.24 7.01
N PHE A 69 1.09 -8.93 7.19
CA PHE A 69 -0.25 -8.31 7.24
C PHE A 69 -0.65 -7.74 5.88
N LYS A 70 -1.92 -7.93 5.51
CA LYS A 70 -2.48 -7.49 4.22
C LYS A 70 -2.83 -6.00 4.18
N SER A 71 -3.05 -5.40 5.34
CA SER A 71 -3.44 -3.99 5.47
C SER A 71 -2.77 -3.35 6.68
N LYS A 72 -2.57 -2.03 6.60
CA LYS A 72 -2.09 -1.23 7.73
C LYS A 72 -3.01 -1.38 8.95
N ARG A 73 -4.32 -1.40 8.75
CA ARG A 73 -5.30 -1.60 9.84
C ARG A 73 -5.08 -2.92 10.57
N ALA A 74 -4.91 -4.03 9.85
CA ALA A 74 -4.68 -5.32 10.47
C ALA A 74 -3.37 -5.32 11.29
N TYR A 75 -2.33 -4.67 10.78
CA TYR A 75 -1.06 -4.51 11.48
C TYR A 75 -1.18 -3.63 12.73
N ASP A 76 -1.89 -2.50 12.65
CA ASP A 76 -2.10 -1.58 13.77
C ASP A 76 -2.98 -2.20 14.87
N GLN A 77 -3.87 -3.12 14.50
CA GLN A 77 -4.78 -3.84 15.40
C GLN A 77 -4.19 -5.15 15.94
N ARG A 78 -2.97 -5.53 15.54
CA ARG A 78 -2.29 -6.67 16.16
C ARG A 78 -2.22 -6.42 17.67
N ALA A 79 -2.50 -7.45 18.47
CA ALA A 79 -2.51 -7.34 19.93
C ALA A 79 -1.21 -6.64 20.38
N LYS A 80 -1.39 -5.56 21.15
CA LYS A 80 -0.29 -4.81 21.76
C LYS A 80 0.36 -5.64 22.86
#